data_AF-F1VY33-F1
#
_entry.id   AF-F1VY33-F1
#
_cell.length_a   1.000
_cell.length_b   1.000
_cell.length_c   1.000
_cell.angle_alpha   90.00
_cell.angle_beta   90.00
_cell.angle_gamma   90.00
#
_symmetry.space_group_name_H-M   'P 1'
#
loop_
_entity.id
_entity.type
_entity.pdbx_description
1 polymer ?
#
loop_
_entity_poly.entity_id
_entity_poly.type
_entity_poly.pdbx_seq_one_letter_code
_entity_poly.pdbx_strand_id
1 'polypeptide(L)'
;MAAFRRRFLSELEALFVQVLALAQEMKLLKLGTVCLDGTKMHANASRHSALSHGHIEKLEVQLKAEVQELLALAEKADQADVPDGMSLSEEIKRREDRLAVMAEARRKIAARAQESNERGKAEYDEKMTQRAAKEKDSDKKSNRKPLKPPEAGPKDSDQINLTDEESRIMPTAGCGFEQAYNARAGVDAATMLVIATQVTQATNDKE
;
A
#
# COMPACT_ATOMS: atom_id res chain seq x y z
N MET A 1 -30.97 -7.36 -11.88
CA MET A 1 -30.76 -6.96 -10.47
C MET A 1 -30.60 -5.45 -10.27
N ALA A 2 -29.74 -4.74 -11.02
CA ALA A 2 -29.46 -3.31 -10.77
C ALA A 2 -30.68 -2.36 -10.92
N ALA A 3 -31.59 -2.61 -11.89
CA ALA A 3 -32.77 -1.77 -12.10
C ALA A 3 -33.84 -1.93 -11.01
N PHE A 4 -34.02 -3.15 -10.46
CA PHE A 4 -34.96 -3.43 -9.38
C PHE A 4 -34.57 -2.71 -8.09
N ARG A 5 -33.30 -2.84 -7.67
CA ARG A 5 -32.77 -2.12 -6.50
C ARG A 5 -32.95 -0.61 -6.61
N ARG A 6 -32.68 -0.03 -7.79
CA ARG A 6 -32.83 1.43 -8.01
C ARG A 6 -34.27 1.89 -7.90
N ARG A 7 -35.22 1.10 -8.41
CA ARG A 7 -36.65 1.44 -8.43
C ARG A 7 -37.30 1.34 -7.04
N PHE A 8 -36.89 0.37 -6.22
CA PHE A 8 -37.50 0.07 -4.93
C PHE A 8 -36.59 0.40 -3.74
N LEU A 9 -35.70 1.40 -3.91
CA LEU A 9 -34.69 1.71 -2.91
C LEU A 9 -35.33 2.12 -1.56
N SER A 10 -36.37 2.95 -1.62
CA SER A 10 -37.13 3.42 -0.46
C SER A 10 -37.80 2.29 0.32
N GLU A 11 -38.40 1.34 -0.40
CA GLU A 11 -39.10 0.19 0.17
C GLU A 11 -38.10 -0.82 0.74
N LEU A 12 -36.97 -1.02 0.07
CA LEU A 12 -35.87 -1.85 0.57
C LEU A 12 -35.24 -1.25 1.82
N GLU A 13 -35.09 0.07 1.91
CA GLU A 13 -34.60 0.76 3.10
C GLU A 13 -35.54 0.53 4.29
N ALA A 14 -36.85 0.74 4.11
CA ALA A 14 -37.85 0.49 5.14
C ALA A 14 -37.87 -0.98 5.61
N LEU A 15 -37.80 -1.93 4.66
CA LEU A 15 -37.74 -3.35 4.96
C LEU A 15 -36.44 -3.73 5.69
N PHE A 16 -35.30 -3.13 5.31
CA PHE A 16 -34.02 -3.39 5.94
C PHE A 16 -34.01 -2.95 7.41
N VAL A 17 -34.61 -1.79 7.72
CA VAL A 17 -34.78 -1.34 9.12
C VAL A 17 -35.65 -2.31 9.92
N GLN A 18 -36.72 -2.85 9.34
CA GLN A 18 -37.56 -3.85 10.00
C GLN A 18 -36.79 -5.16 10.27
N VAL A 19 -35.96 -5.61 9.32
CA VAL A 19 -35.08 -6.78 9.49
C VAL A 19 -34.08 -6.54 10.62
N LEU A 20 -33.49 -5.34 10.72
CA LEU A 20 -32.58 -4.99 11.81
C LEU A 20 -33.28 -4.97 13.18
N ALA A 21 -34.50 -4.44 13.25
CA ALA A 21 -35.30 -4.43 14.48
C ALA A 21 -35.62 -5.86 14.95
N LEU A 22 -36.03 -6.75 14.03
CA LEU A 22 -36.24 -8.17 14.34
C LEU A 22 -34.95 -8.85 14.78
N ALA A 23 -33.83 -8.56 14.11
CA ALA A 23 -32.52 -9.10 14.49
C ALA A 23 -32.09 -8.64 15.88
N GLN A 24 -32.41 -7.41 16.26
CA GLN A 24 -32.17 -6.88 17.61
C GLN A 24 -33.04 -7.59 18.66
N GLU A 25 -34.34 -7.73 18.43
CA GLU A 25 -35.25 -8.43 19.34
C GLU A 25 -34.85 -9.90 19.54
N MET A 26 -34.46 -10.56 18.45
CA MET A 26 -33.99 -11.95 18.46
C MET A 26 -32.57 -12.11 19.00
N LYS A 27 -31.88 -11.01 19.37
CA LYS A 27 -30.48 -11.00 19.85
C LYS A 27 -29.53 -11.71 18.88
N LEU A 28 -29.80 -11.56 17.58
CA LEU A 28 -28.99 -12.15 16.50
C LEU A 28 -27.63 -11.46 16.34
N LEU A 29 -27.41 -10.32 16.98
CA LEU A 29 -26.12 -9.65 17.05
C LEU A 29 -25.81 -9.36 18.52
N LYS A 30 -24.70 -9.91 19.05
CA LYS A 30 -24.32 -9.73 20.46
C LYS A 30 -23.13 -8.78 20.64
N LEU A 31 -22.32 -8.57 19.60
CA LEU A 31 -21.10 -7.74 19.60
C LEU A 31 -20.23 -7.98 20.86
N GLY A 32 -20.08 -9.25 21.25
CA GLY A 32 -19.30 -9.62 22.42
C GLY A 32 -17.85 -9.89 22.03
N THR A 33 -17.61 -11.07 21.46
CA THR A 33 -16.30 -11.44 20.92
C THR A 33 -16.33 -11.27 19.42
N VAL A 34 -15.45 -10.43 18.89
CA VAL A 34 -15.27 -10.24 17.44
C VAL A 34 -14.05 -11.02 16.99
N CYS A 35 -14.24 -11.94 16.05
CA CYS A 35 -13.17 -12.60 15.32
C CYS A 35 -12.82 -11.76 14.10
N LEU A 36 -11.53 -11.55 13.85
CA LEU A 36 -11.05 -10.84 12.67
C LEU A 36 -10.06 -11.76 11.95
N ASP A 37 -10.33 -12.00 10.67
CA ASP A 37 -9.52 -12.87 9.84
C ASP A 37 -9.35 -12.26 8.44
N GLY A 38 -8.16 -12.44 7.88
CA GLY A 38 -7.72 -11.84 6.63
C GLY A 38 -7.33 -12.87 5.58
N THR A 39 -7.99 -12.83 4.42
CA THR A 39 -7.63 -13.63 3.26
C THR A 39 -6.84 -12.79 2.25
N LYS A 40 -5.74 -13.35 1.73
CA LYS A 40 -4.93 -12.70 0.70
C LYS A 40 -5.63 -12.84 -0.65
N MET A 41 -5.94 -11.70 -1.26
CA MET A 41 -6.58 -11.60 -2.56
C MET A 41 -5.57 -11.14 -3.61
N HIS A 42 -5.37 -11.94 -4.64
CA HIS A 42 -4.43 -11.60 -5.71
C HIS A 42 -4.75 -10.25 -6.36
N ALA A 43 -3.71 -9.45 -6.55
CA ALA A 43 -3.78 -8.25 -7.37
C ALA A 43 -3.61 -8.60 -8.85
N ASN A 44 -4.07 -7.71 -9.74
CA ASN A 44 -3.81 -7.82 -11.18
C ASN A 44 -2.38 -7.31 -11.52
N ALA A 45 -1.38 -7.83 -10.82
CA ALA A 45 0.00 -7.39 -10.96
C ALA A 45 0.98 -8.50 -10.57
N SER A 46 2.12 -8.54 -11.24
CA SER A 46 3.17 -9.54 -10.98
C SER A 46 4.11 -9.06 -9.88
N ARG A 47 4.45 -9.94 -8.92
CA ARG A 47 5.49 -9.67 -7.90
C ARG A 47 6.87 -9.38 -8.51
N HIS A 48 7.13 -9.89 -9.71
CA HIS A 48 8.40 -9.69 -10.43
C HIS A 48 8.51 -8.32 -11.10
N SER A 49 7.39 -7.58 -11.15
CA SER A 49 7.30 -6.22 -11.70
C SER A 49 7.31 -5.15 -10.60
N ALA A 50 7.45 -5.55 -9.33
CA ALA A 50 7.61 -4.62 -8.23
C ALA A 50 9.01 -3.99 -8.26
N LEU A 51 9.05 -2.66 -8.22
CA LEU A 51 10.28 -1.88 -8.22
C LEU A 51 10.49 -1.30 -6.82
N SER A 52 11.69 -1.50 -6.26
CA SER A 52 12.07 -0.89 -4.99
C SER A 52 12.68 0.49 -5.19
N HIS A 53 12.57 1.36 -4.19
CA HIS A 53 13.13 2.71 -4.21
C HIS A 53 14.63 2.70 -4.56
N GLY A 54 15.41 1.87 -3.88
CA GLY A 54 16.85 1.76 -4.14
C GLY A 54 17.18 1.19 -5.53
N HIS A 55 16.28 0.40 -6.13
CA HIS A 55 16.46 -0.07 -7.51
C HIS A 55 16.13 1.03 -8.52
N ILE A 56 15.07 1.81 -8.28
CA ILE A 56 14.69 2.96 -9.10
C ILE A 56 15.83 3.99 -9.15
N GLU A 57 16.47 4.29 -8.02
CA GLU A 57 17.64 5.18 -7.98
C GLU A 57 18.80 4.72 -8.87
N LYS A 58 19.14 3.43 -8.81
CA LYS A 58 20.20 2.86 -9.65
C LYS A 58 19.84 2.92 -11.13
N LEU A 59 18.59 2.58 -11.48
CA LEU A 59 18.09 2.63 -12.85
C LEU A 59 18.09 4.05 -13.42
N GLU A 60 17.71 5.05 -12.62
CA GLU A 60 17.75 6.44 -13.09
C GLU A 60 19.17 6.91 -13.40
N VAL A 61 20.17 6.53 -12.60
CA VAL A 61 21.57 6.89 -12.87
C VAL A 61 22.04 6.25 -14.17
N GLN A 62 21.72 4.96 -14.37
CA GLN A 62 22.06 4.23 -15.60
C GLN A 62 21.38 4.84 -16.83
N LEU A 63 20.06 5.04 -16.79
CA LEU A 63 19.30 5.59 -17.91
C LEU A 63 19.76 7.01 -18.28
N LYS A 64 20.10 7.85 -17.30
CA LYS A 64 20.66 9.18 -17.56
C LYS A 64 22.00 9.11 -18.27
N ALA A 65 22.88 8.19 -17.86
CA ALA A 65 24.16 7.98 -18.54
C ALA A 65 23.96 7.52 -19.98
N GLU A 66 23.07 6.54 -20.21
CA GLU A 66 22.76 6.05 -21.56
C GLU A 66 22.16 7.13 -22.47
N VAL A 67 21.30 8.01 -21.94
CA VAL A 67 20.78 9.16 -22.70
C VAL A 67 21.92 10.11 -23.11
N GLN A 68 22.86 10.41 -22.22
CA GLN A 68 24.01 11.25 -22.54
C GLN A 68 24.91 10.61 -23.61
N GLU A 69 25.13 9.30 -23.54
CA GLU A 69 25.89 8.56 -24.55
C GLU A 69 25.19 8.60 -25.92
N LEU A 70 23.87 8.41 -25.96
CA LEU A 70 23.09 8.48 -27.19
C LEU A 70 23.05 9.89 -27.79
N LEU A 71 22.98 10.93 -26.96
CA LEU A 71 23.07 12.32 -27.42
C LEU A 71 24.45 12.61 -28.01
N ALA A 72 25.53 12.19 -27.36
CA ALA A 72 26.88 12.34 -27.89
C ALA A 72 27.09 11.55 -29.19
N LEU A 73 26.43 10.39 -29.33
CA LEU A 73 26.43 9.62 -30.57
C LEU A 73 25.64 10.32 -31.68
N ALA A 74 24.49 10.92 -31.35
CA ALA A 74 23.68 11.70 -32.29
C ALA A 74 24.45 12.92 -32.82
N GLU A 75 25.13 13.67 -31.95
CA GLU A 75 25.98 14.80 -32.35
C GLU A 75 27.12 14.39 -33.28
N LYS A 76 27.71 13.20 -33.06
CA LYS A 76 28.74 12.64 -33.95
C LYS A 76 28.17 12.14 -35.27
N ALA A 77 26.96 11.60 -35.26
CA ALA A 77 26.28 11.11 -36.44
C ALA A 77 25.75 12.24 -37.36
N ASP A 78 25.47 13.43 -36.81
CA ASP A 78 25.28 14.62 -37.62
C ASP A 78 26.55 14.99 -38.45
N GLN A 79 27.70 14.39 -38.13
CA GLN A 79 28.98 14.56 -38.83
C GLN A 79 29.41 13.34 -39.69
N ALA A 80 28.75 12.17 -39.59
CA ALA A 80 29.06 10.94 -40.34
C ALA A 80 27.91 9.89 -40.30
N ASP A 81 27.85 8.96 -41.27
CA ASP A 81 26.76 7.95 -41.39
C ASP A 81 26.49 7.16 -40.09
N VAL A 82 25.21 7.11 -39.70
CA VAL A 82 24.69 6.36 -38.54
C VAL A 82 24.83 4.85 -38.80
N PRO A 83 25.16 4.02 -37.77
CA PRO A 83 25.08 2.57 -37.91
C PRO A 83 23.69 2.09 -38.39
N ASP A 84 23.67 1.21 -39.39
CA ASP A 84 22.45 0.71 -40.03
C ASP A 84 21.46 0.11 -39.01
N GLY A 85 20.21 0.60 -39.02
CA GLY A 85 19.08 0.01 -38.31
C GLY A 85 18.75 0.55 -36.90
N MET A 86 19.44 1.59 -36.40
CA MET A 86 19.11 2.21 -35.09
C MET A 86 18.60 3.65 -35.25
N SER A 87 17.36 3.90 -34.83
CA SER A 87 16.82 5.27 -34.71
C SER A 87 17.23 5.88 -33.37
N LEU A 88 18.31 6.67 -33.36
CA LEU A 88 18.81 7.34 -32.15
C LEU A 88 17.73 8.17 -31.46
N SER A 89 16.89 8.87 -32.24
CA SER A 89 15.80 9.68 -31.71
C SER A 89 14.73 8.86 -30.96
N GLU A 90 14.39 7.66 -31.45
CA GLU A 90 13.45 6.77 -30.78
C GLU A 90 14.04 6.17 -29.51
N GLU A 91 15.32 5.84 -29.55
CA GLU A 91 16.03 5.19 -28.45
C GLU A 91 16.30 6.16 -27.28
N ILE A 92 16.51 7.44 -27.58
CA ILE A 92 16.51 8.54 -26.60
C ILE A 92 15.12 8.69 -25.99
N LYS A 93 14.07 8.84 -26.80
CA LYS A 93 12.68 9.01 -26.32
C LYS A 93 12.25 7.87 -25.39
N ARG A 94 12.54 6.61 -25.76
CA ARG A 94 12.22 5.45 -24.92
C ARG A 94 12.86 5.51 -23.54
N ARG A 95 14.09 6.00 -23.44
CA ARG A 95 14.78 6.16 -22.15
C ARG A 95 14.24 7.34 -21.34
N GLU A 96 13.92 8.44 -22.01
CA GLU A 96 13.27 9.60 -21.39
C GLU A 96 11.89 9.24 -20.82
N ASP A 97 11.08 8.50 -21.59
CA ASP A 97 9.78 7.99 -21.14
C ASP A 97 9.94 7.08 -19.92
N ARG A 98 10.93 6.17 -19.96
CA ARG A 98 11.23 5.29 -18.83
C ARG A 98 11.69 6.08 -17.61
N LEU A 99 12.50 7.12 -17.78
CA LEU A 99 12.91 8.03 -16.70
C LEU A 99 11.72 8.77 -16.10
N ALA A 100 10.76 9.21 -16.91
CA ALA A 100 9.54 9.85 -16.43
C ALA A 100 8.72 8.90 -15.54
N VAL A 101 8.51 7.65 -15.98
CA VAL A 101 7.83 6.62 -15.18
C VAL A 101 8.56 6.34 -13.87
N MET A 102 9.90 6.25 -13.89
CA MET A 102 10.70 6.06 -12.67
C MET A 102 10.56 7.24 -11.69
N ALA A 103 10.55 8.47 -12.20
CA ALA A 103 10.41 9.67 -11.39
C ALA A 103 9.02 9.73 -10.72
N GLU A 104 7.95 9.36 -11.44
CA GLU A 104 6.61 9.24 -10.87
C GLU A 104 6.54 8.16 -9.79
N ALA A 105 7.10 6.98 -10.06
CA ALA A 105 7.20 5.89 -9.11
C ALA A 105 7.91 6.32 -7.81
N ARG A 106 9.03 7.04 -7.93
CA ARG A 106 9.75 7.61 -6.77
C ARG A 106 8.88 8.59 -5.99
N ARG A 107 8.21 9.54 -6.67
CA ARG A 107 7.32 10.51 -6.01
C ARG A 107 6.22 9.81 -5.21
N LYS A 108 5.62 8.76 -5.77
CA LYS A 108 4.56 7.98 -5.09
C LYS A 108 5.10 7.18 -3.90
N ILE A 109 6.30 6.62 -3.99
CA ILE A 109 6.96 5.99 -2.84
C ILE A 109 7.24 7.04 -1.75
N ALA A 110 7.79 8.20 -2.11
CA ALA A 110 8.10 9.27 -1.18
C ALA A 110 6.85 9.81 -0.47
N ALA A 111 5.75 10.01 -1.19
CA ALA A 111 4.47 10.44 -0.60
C ALA A 111 3.94 9.42 0.41
N ARG A 112 3.95 8.12 0.06
CA ARG A 112 3.53 7.04 1.00
C ARG A 112 4.43 6.95 2.22
N ALA A 113 5.74 7.14 2.04
CA ALA A 113 6.68 7.17 3.15
C ALA A 113 6.43 8.38 4.07
N GLN A 114 6.10 9.55 3.52
CA GLN A 114 5.73 10.72 4.32
C GLN A 114 4.49 10.46 5.17
N GLU A 115 3.41 9.95 4.58
CA GLU A 115 2.18 9.59 5.31
C GLU A 115 2.45 8.58 6.43
N SER A 116 3.24 7.54 6.13
CA SER A 116 3.64 6.52 7.11
C SER A 116 4.47 7.12 8.26
N ASN A 117 5.36 8.06 7.94
CA ASN A 117 6.20 8.73 8.92
C ASN A 117 5.40 9.68 9.81
N GLU A 118 4.41 10.39 9.26
CA GLU A 118 3.51 11.24 10.03
C GLU A 118 2.66 10.42 11.00
N ARG A 119 2.07 9.32 10.52
CA ARG A 119 1.34 8.37 11.38
C ARG A 119 2.25 7.79 12.48
N GLY A 120 3.45 7.36 12.11
CA GLY A 120 4.44 6.83 13.06
C GLY A 120 4.90 7.85 14.10
N LYS A 121 5.02 9.14 13.74
CA LYS A 121 5.34 10.23 14.67
C LYS A 121 4.20 10.45 15.66
N ALA A 122 2.96 10.53 15.17
CA ALA A 122 1.79 10.69 16.02
C ALA A 122 1.68 9.55 17.05
N GLU A 123 1.83 8.29 16.61
CA GLU A 123 1.84 7.15 17.53
C GLU A 123 3.00 7.17 18.52
N TYR A 124 4.19 7.61 18.09
CA TYR A 124 5.35 7.74 18.96
C TYR A 124 5.10 8.78 20.05
N ASP A 125 4.59 9.96 19.66
CA ASP A 125 4.28 11.05 20.58
C ASP A 125 3.19 10.64 21.58
N GLU A 126 2.15 9.93 21.12
CA GLU A 126 1.12 9.38 22.00
C GLU A 126 1.71 8.37 23.00
N LYS A 127 2.55 7.44 22.53
CA LYS A 127 3.22 6.47 23.42
C LYS A 127 4.15 7.16 24.42
N MET A 128 4.82 8.25 24.02
CA MET A 128 5.66 9.04 24.91
C MET A 128 4.86 9.78 25.97
N THR A 129 3.73 10.40 25.61
CA THR A 129 2.83 11.06 26.57
C THR A 129 2.22 10.07 27.55
N GLN A 130 1.77 8.89 27.08
CA GLN A 130 1.27 7.82 27.94
C GLN A 130 2.35 7.29 28.91
N ARG A 131 3.61 7.18 28.47
CA ARG A 131 4.73 6.81 29.35
C ARG A 131 4.99 7.87 30.40
N ALA A 132 5.03 9.14 30.00
CA ALA A 132 5.24 10.26 30.93
C ALA A 132 4.12 10.36 31.98
N ALA A 133 2.86 10.10 31.59
CA ALA A 133 1.74 10.05 32.53
C ALA A 133 1.89 8.89 33.53
N LYS A 134 2.22 7.68 33.05
CA LYS A 134 2.43 6.51 33.92
C LYS A 134 3.61 6.68 34.86
N GLU A 135 4.68 7.36 34.45
CA GLU A 135 5.83 7.66 35.31
C GLU A 135 5.54 8.75 36.36
N LYS A 136 4.52 9.60 36.14
CA LYS A 136 4.03 10.52 37.17
C LYS A 136 3.14 9.81 38.17
N ASP A 137 2.29 8.88 37.72
CA ASP A 137 1.34 8.16 38.58
C ASP A 137 2.02 7.05 39.40
N SER A 138 2.98 6.33 38.79
CA SER A 138 3.85 5.42 39.52
C SER A 138 5.18 6.14 39.72
N ASP A 139 5.50 6.55 40.95
CA ASP A 139 6.75 7.21 41.40
C ASP A 139 8.06 6.38 41.12
N LYS A 140 8.00 5.44 40.16
CA LYS A 140 9.04 4.53 39.71
C LYS A 140 9.26 4.71 38.21
N LYS A 141 10.52 4.95 37.83
CA LYS A 141 10.92 4.97 36.42
C LYS A 141 10.67 3.59 35.77
N SER A 142 10.09 3.61 34.57
CA SER A 142 9.82 2.39 33.81
C SER A 142 11.12 1.76 33.30
N ASN A 143 11.43 0.52 33.72
CA ASN A 143 12.62 -0.23 33.26
C ASN A 143 12.50 -0.76 31.80
N ARG A 144 11.66 -0.11 30.99
CA ARG A 144 11.40 -0.50 29.59
C ARG A 144 12.45 0.12 28.68
N LYS A 145 12.77 -0.59 27.59
CA LYS A 145 13.64 -0.09 26.54
C LYS A 145 13.11 1.26 25.97
N PRO A 146 14.01 2.21 25.64
CA PRO A 146 13.63 3.46 25.01
C PRO A 146 12.93 3.19 23.67
N LEU A 147 11.86 3.93 23.40
CA LEU A 147 11.22 3.91 22.07
C LEU A 147 12.17 4.56 21.08
N LYS A 148 12.32 3.97 19.90
CA LYS A 148 13.06 4.59 18.80
C LYS A 148 12.10 5.48 18.01
N PRO A 149 12.50 6.72 17.67
CA PRO A 149 11.73 7.54 16.73
C PRO A 149 11.59 6.84 15.37
N PRO A 150 10.50 7.11 14.63
CA PRO A 150 10.38 6.63 13.26
C PRO A 150 11.47 7.26 12.37
N GLU A 151 12.05 6.44 11.48
CA GLU A 151 13.01 6.90 10.47
C GLU A 151 12.31 7.77 9.43
N ALA A 152 12.94 8.89 9.04
CA ALA A 152 12.36 9.81 8.07
C ALA A 152 12.76 9.44 6.63
N GLY A 153 11.81 9.60 5.70
CA GLY A 153 12.00 9.37 4.27
C GLY A 153 11.62 7.96 3.82
N PRO A 154 11.64 7.72 2.49
CA PRO A 154 11.45 6.40 1.92
C PRO A 154 12.66 5.50 2.18
N LYS A 155 12.40 4.22 2.41
CA LYS A 155 13.43 3.19 2.57
C LYS A 155 13.78 2.58 1.22
N ASP A 156 15.01 2.10 1.08
CA ASP A 156 15.45 1.37 -0.12
C ASP A 156 14.57 0.17 -0.46
N SER A 157 13.99 -0.46 0.57
CA SER A 157 13.08 -1.60 0.48
C SER A 157 11.63 -1.23 0.17
N ASP A 158 11.27 0.05 0.17
CA ASP A 158 9.91 0.47 -0.16
C ASP A 158 9.65 0.24 -1.64
N GLN A 159 8.53 -0.40 -1.95
CA GLN A 159 8.23 -0.90 -3.29
C GLN A 159 6.96 -0.29 -3.87
N ILE A 160 6.91 -0.29 -5.20
CA ILE A 160 5.73 0.03 -6.00
C ILE A 160 5.62 -0.94 -7.18
N ASN A 161 4.41 -1.33 -7.52
CA ASN A 161 4.16 -2.05 -8.75
C ASN A 161 3.54 -1.09 -9.76
N LEU A 162 4.11 -1.02 -10.97
CA LEU A 162 3.65 -0.08 -12.00
C LEU A 162 2.30 -0.46 -12.60
N THR A 163 1.86 -1.72 -12.48
CA THR A 163 0.55 -2.17 -12.97
C THR A 163 -0.54 -1.94 -11.92
N ASP A 164 -0.22 -2.15 -10.65
CA ASP A 164 -1.14 -1.95 -9.53
C ASP A 164 -0.40 -1.37 -8.31
N GLU A 165 -0.45 -0.06 -8.15
CA GLU A 165 0.35 0.70 -7.18
C GLU A 165 -0.09 0.49 -5.73
N GLU A 166 -1.35 0.10 -5.52
CA GLU A 166 -1.92 -0.12 -4.18
C GLU A 166 -1.65 -1.52 -3.66
N SER A 167 -1.41 -2.48 -4.54
CA SER A 167 -1.07 -3.84 -4.16
C SER A 167 0.28 -3.95 -3.42
N ARG A 168 0.46 -4.99 -2.60
CA ARG A 168 1.72 -5.25 -1.88
C ARG A 168 2.18 -6.69 -2.06
N ILE A 169 3.48 -6.92 -1.94
CA ILE A 169 4.02 -8.27 -1.78
C ILE A 169 3.69 -8.74 -0.37
N MET A 170 2.86 -9.78 -0.27
CA MET A 170 2.39 -10.35 1.00
C MET A 170 2.81 -11.81 1.13
N PRO A 171 3.13 -12.30 2.33
CA PRO A 171 3.37 -13.72 2.56
C PRO A 171 2.07 -14.51 2.42
N THR A 172 2.16 -15.70 1.83
CA THR A 172 1.02 -16.61 1.64
C THR A 172 1.20 -17.92 2.38
N ALA A 173 0.08 -18.61 2.63
CA ALA A 173 0.06 -19.92 3.27
C ALA A 173 0.80 -20.92 2.37
N GLY A 174 2.00 -21.37 2.80
CA GLY A 174 2.88 -22.22 1.97
C GLY A 174 4.29 -21.67 1.74
N CYS A 175 4.74 -20.70 2.55
CA CYS A 175 6.09 -20.11 2.49
C CYS A 175 6.39 -19.31 1.20
N GLY A 176 5.35 -18.85 0.50
CA GLY A 176 5.44 -18.03 -0.70
C GLY A 176 5.18 -16.54 -0.44
N PHE A 177 5.42 -15.73 -1.47
CA PHE A 177 5.09 -14.29 -1.50
C PHE A 177 4.32 -13.95 -2.75
N GLU A 178 3.24 -13.21 -2.64
CA GLU A 178 2.38 -12.86 -3.78
C GLU A 178 2.00 -11.39 -3.77
N GLN A 179 1.80 -10.82 -4.96
CA GLN A 179 1.27 -9.47 -5.08
C GLN A 179 -0.24 -9.53 -4.81
N ALA A 180 -0.66 -8.94 -3.69
CA ALA A 180 -1.99 -9.14 -3.16
C ALA A 180 -2.47 -7.94 -2.32
N TYR A 181 -3.75 -8.03 -1.95
CA TYR A 181 -4.40 -7.25 -0.91
C TYR A 181 -4.79 -8.18 0.25
N ASN A 182 -4.96 -7.62 1.45
CA ASN A 182 -5.52 -8.35 2.57
C ASN A 182 -7.01 -8.01 2.69
N ALA A 183 -7.89 -8.91 2.25
CA ALA A 183 -9.33 -8.76 2.42
C ALA A 183 -9.73 -9.36 3.77
N ARG A 184 -10.22 -8.52 4.67
CA ARG A 184 -10.54 -8.88 6.05
C ARG A 184 -12.03 -8.84 6.30
N ALA A 185 -12.49 -9.74 7.13
CA ALA A 185 -13.84 -9.74 7.67
C ALA A 185 -13.79 -9.77 9.20
N GLY A 186 -14.57 -8.89 9.82
CA GLY A 186 -14.90 -8.95 11.25
C GLY A 186 -16.21 -9.70 11.43
N VAL A 187 -16.24 -10.69 12.31
CA VAL A 187 -17.38 -11.57 12.54
C VAL A 187 -17.69 -11.63 14.04
N ASP A 188 -18.96 -11.49 14.41
CA ASP A 188 -19.41 -11.75 15.78
C ASP A 188 -19.37 -13.26 16.06
N ALA A 189 -18.48 -13.69 16.97
CA ALA A 189 -18.19 -15.10 17.19
C ALA A 189 -19.42 -15.90 17.68
N ALA A 190 -20.33 -15.24 18.39
CA ALA A 190 -21.50 -15.89 18.97
C ALA A 190 -22.61 -16.15 17.94
N THR A 191 -22.64 -15.39 16.85
CA THR A 191 -23.77 -15.36 15.91
C THR A 191 -23.33 -15.62 14.46
N MET A 192 -22.01 -15.62 14.22
CA MET A 192 -21.37 -15.78 12.92
C MET A 192 -21.76 -14.70 11.90
N LEU A 193 -22.31 -13.57 12.36
CA LEU A 193 -22.65 -12.45 11.49
C LEU A 193 -21.40 -11.65 11.13
N VAL A 194 -21.23 -11.37 9.84
CA VAL A 194 -20.21 -10.45 9.34
C VAL A 194 -20.63 -9.02 9.69
N ILE A 195 -19.82 -8.36 10.51
CA ILE A 195 -20.07 -7.01 11.02
C ILE A 195 -19.23 -5.94 10.32
N ALA A 196 -18.08 -6.33 9.74
CA ALA A 196 -17.19 -5.42 9.05
C ALA A 196 -16.47 -6.16 7.91
N THR A 197 -16.22 -5.43 6.82
CA THR A 197 -15.39 -5.91 5.72
C THR A 197 -14.46 -4.78 5.30
N GLN A 198 -13.18 -5.08 5.13
CA GLN A 198 -12.19 -4.09 4.72
C GLN A 198 -11.13 -4.73 3.86
N VAL A 199 -10.64 -4.00 2.86
CA VAL A 199 -9.44 -4.38 2.09
C VAL A 199 -8.30 -3.48 2.54
N THR A 200 -7.17 -4.08 2.93
CA THR A 200 -6.01 -3.34 3.42
C THR A 200 -4.71 -3.82 2.78
N GLN A 201 -3.69 -2.98 2.89
CA GLN A 201 -2.33 -3.25 2.42
C GLN A 201 -1.44 -3.86 3.53
N ALA A 202 -2.00 -4.15 4.70
CA ALA A 202 -1.29 -4.74 5.83
C ALA A 202 -1.28 -6.28 5.75
N THR A 203 -0.13 -6.88 6.01
CA THR A 203 0.08 -8.33 5.85
C THR A 203 -0.59 -9.16 6.95
N ASN A 204 -0.62 -8.63 8.17
CA ASN A 204 -1.25 -9.24 9.34
C ASN A 204 -2.62 -8.62 9.60
N ASP A 205 -3.29 -9.08 10.65
CA ASP A 205 -4.65 -8.66 11.01
C ASP A 205 -4.70 -7.81 12.29
N LYS A 206 -3.61 -7.07 12.57
CA LYS A 206 -3.44 -6.32 13.83
C LYS A 206 -3.76 -4.82 13.74
N GLU A 207 -3.92 -4.31 12.53
CA GLU A 207 -4.19 -2.89 12.22
C GLU A 207 -5.64 -2.73 11.77
#